data_AF-A0A846CHW8-F1
#
_entry.id   AF-A0A846CHW8-F1
#
_cell.length_a   1.000
_cell.length_b   1.000
_cell.length_c   1.000
_cell.angle_alpha   90.00
_cell.angle_beta   90.00
_cell.angle_gamma   90.00
#
_symmetry.space_group_name_H-M   'P 1'
#
loop_
_entity.id
_entity.type
_entity.pdbx_description
1 polymer ?
#
loop_
_entity_poly.entity_id
_entity_poly.type
_entity_poly.pdbx_seq_one_letter_code
_entity_poly.pdbx_strand_id
1 'polypeptide(L)' 'MSVVSQVILKADDELRYPSSGELQSINDFLKTGEQRVRIASALSENEKKIADKASQELWR' A
#
# COMPACT_ATOMS: atom_id res chain seq x y z
N MET A 1 3.00 7.37 4.17
CA MET A 1 2.67 8.16 2.96
C MET A 1 2.38 7.23 1.80
N SER A 2 1.38 7.55 0.97
CA SER A 2 1.05 6.79 -0.24
C SER A 2 2.16 6.96 -1.30
N VAL A 3 2.29 6.00 -2.22
CA VAL A 3 3.16 6.10 -3.41
C VAL A 3 2.86 7.39 -4.20
N VAL A 4 1.60 7.79 -4.29
CA VAL A 4 1.19 9.03 -4.97
C VAL A 4 1.76 10.26 -4.28
N SER A 5 1.68 10.32 -2.95
CA SER A 5 2.22 11.46 -2.18
C SER A 5 3.73 11.56 -2.32
N GLN A 6 4.44 10.42 -2.32
CA GLN A 6 5.90 10.40 -2.51
C GLN A 6 6.32 10.97 -3.86
N VAL A 7 5.60 10.62 -4.94
CA VAL A 7 5.86 11.14 -6.28
C VAL A 7 5.61 12.65 -6.35
N ILE A 8 4.51 13.13 -5.78
CA ILE A 8 4.17 14.57 -5.79
C ILE A 8 5.21 15.38 -5.03
N LEU A 9 5.55 14.95 -3.81
CA LEU A 9 6.53 15.67 -2.98
C LEU A 9 7.91 15.71 -3.65
N LYS A 10 8.34 14.62 -4.27
CA LYS A 10 9.60 14.60 -5.01
C LYS A 10 9.60 15.56 -6.20
N ALA A 11 8.50 15.63 -6.95
CA ALA A 11 8.39 16.54 -8.08
C ALA A 11 8.36 18.01 -7.62
N ASP A 12 7.71 18.29 -6.48
CA ASP A 12 7.67 19.60 -5.82
C ASP A 12 9.07 20.04 -5.35
N ASP A 13 9.80 19.15 -4.67
CA ASP A 13 11.19 19.38 -4.24
C ASP A 13 12.12 19.69 -5.44
N GLU A 14 11.85 19.10 -6.60
CA GLU A 14 12.59 19.29 -7.85
C GLU A 14 12.02 20.43 -8.73
N LEU A 15 11.02 21.17 -8.26
CA LEU A 15 10.34 22.28 -8.95
C LEU A 15 9.90 21.93 -10.38
N ARG A 16 9.39 20.72 -10.58
CA ARG A 16 8.94 20.21 -11.88
C ARG A 16 7.65 19.44 -11.78
N TYR A 17 7.05 19.13 -12.93
CA TYR A 17 5.99 18.14 -13.00
C TYR A 17 6.54 16.71 -12.85
N PRO A 18 5.70 15.75 -12.43
CA PRO A 18 6.03 14.34 -12.49
C PRO A 18 6.44 13.93 -13.91
N SER A 19 7.49 13.13 -14.00
CA SER A 19 7.97 12.54 -15.25
C SER A 19 7.01 11.46 -15.74
N SER A 20 7.12 11.08 -17.01
CA SER A 20 6.32 9.99 -17.59
C SER A 20 6.46 8.67 -16.84
N GLY A 21 7.65 8.33 -16.34
CA GLY A 21 7.89 7.13 -15.54
C GLY A 21 7.23 7.20 -14.15
N GLU A 22 7.24 8.36 -13.50
CA GLU A 22 6.56 8.58 -12.23
C GLU A 22 5.04 8.52 -12.38
N LEU A 23 4.50 9.09 -13.46
CA LEU A 23 3.07 8.96 -13.80
C LEU A 23 2.67 7.51 -14.10
N GLN A 24 3.52 6.76 -14.80
CA GLN A 24 3.30 5.34 -15.05
C GLN A 24 3.26 4.54 -13.75
N SER A 25 4.14 4.87 -12.81
CA SER A 25 4.18 4.23 -11.49
C SER A 25 2.91 4.51 -10.68
N ILE A 26 2.38 5.73 -10.74
CA ILE A 26 1.06 6.07 -10.16
C ILE A 26 -0.05 5.26 -10.82
N ASN A 27 -0.06 5.18 -12.16
CA ASN A 27 -1.07 4.44 -12.91
C ASN A 27 -1.10 2.95 -12.52
N ASP A 28 0.07 2.32 -12.46
CA ASP A 28 0.17 0.89 -12.13
C ASP A 28 -0.17 0.61 -10.66
N PHE A 29 0.15 1.54 -9.77
CA PHE A 29 -0.35 1.50 -8.39
C PHE A 29 -1.88 1.54 -8.38
N LEU A 30 -2.52 2.48 -9.07
CA LEU A 30 -3.99 2.62 -9.04
C LEU A 30 -4.71 1.42 -9.65
N LYS A 31 -4.20 0.83 -10.75
CA LYS A 31 -4.77 -0.37 -11.39
C LYS A 31 -4.91 -1.56 -10.44
N THR A 32 -4.00 -1.71 -9.49
CA THR A 32 -3.96 -2.82 -8.53
C THR A 32 -4.68 -2.49 -7.21
N GLY A 33 -5.40 -1.36 -7.14
CA GLY A 33 -6.09 -0.89 -5.94
C GLY A 33 -7.17 -1.83 -5.43
N GLU A 34 -8.01 -2.37 -6.32
CA GLU A 34 -9.11 -3.26 -5.94
C GLU A 34 -8.60 -4.54 -5.25
N GLN A 35 -7.54 -5.14 -5.80
CA GLN A 35 -6.91 -6.32 -5.21
C GLN A 35 -6.37 -6.02 -3.80
N ARG A 36 -5.73 -4.86 -3.60
CA ARG A 36 -5.22 -4.46 -2.28
C ARG A 36 -6.35 -4.23 -1.28
N VAL A 37 -7.46 -3.63 -1.69
CA VAL A 37 -8.64 -3.47 -0.82
C VAL A 37 -9.19 -4.84 -0.42
N ARG A 38 -9.35 -5.77 -1.37
CA ARG A 38 -9.80 -7.14 -1.07
C ARG A 38 -8.89 -7.86 -0.07
N ILE A 39 -7.57 -7.75 -0.24
CA ILE A 39 -6.60 -8.34 0.71
C ILE A 39 -6.74 -7.69 2.09
N ALA A 40 -6.83 -6.36 2.17
CA ALA A 40 -6.97 -5.65 3.43
C ALA A 40 -8.27 -6.03 4.16
N SER A 41 -9.39 -6.16 3.44
CA SER A 41 -10.66 -6.65 3.99
C SER A 41 -10.54 -8.06 4.55
N ALA A 42 -9.97 -9.00 3.78
CA ALA A 42 -9.79 -10.37 4.23
C ALA A 42 -8.89 -10.48 5.47
N LEU A 43 -7.84 -9.66 5.55
CA LEU A 43 -6.96 -9.59 6.73
C LEU A 43 -7.71 -9.03 7.95
N SER A 44 -8.48 -7.94 7.76
CA SER A 44 -9.24 -7.31 8.84
C SER A 44 -10.32 -8.23 9.40
N GLU A 45 -11.04 -8.96 8.54
CA GLU A 45 -12.04 -9.95 8.97
C GLU A 45 -11.44 -11.10 9.80
N ASN A 46 -10.16 -11.42 9.58
CA ASN A 46 -9.48 -12.53 10.24
C ASN A 46 -8.50 -12.08 11.35
N GLU A 47 -8.47 -10.79 11.71
CA GLU A 47 -7.48 -10.21 12.63
C GLU A 47 -7.35 -10.99 13.94
N LYS A 48 -8.46 -11.22 14.64
CA LYS A 48 -8.46 -11.91 15.93
C LYS A 48 -7.91 -13.34 15.82
N LYS A 49 -8.33 -14.07 14.78
CA LYS A 49 -7.85 -15.43 14.53
C LYS A 49 -6.34 -15.46 14.25
N ILE A 50 -5.84 -14.47 13.52
CA ILE A 50 -4.41 -14.32 13.22
C ILE A 50 -3.64 -14.05 14.52
N ALA A 51 -4.08 -13.09 15.34
CA ALA A 51 -3.42 -12.74 16.59
C ALA A 51 -3.43 -13.89 17.62
N ASP A 52 -4.57 -14.54 17.80
CA ASP A 52 -4.73 -15.66 18.76
C ASP A 52 -3.82 -16.83 18.37
N LYS A 53 -3.81 -17.20 17.09
CA LYS A 53 -2.94 -18.28 16.59
C LYS A 53 -1.46 -17.91 16.68
N ALA A 54 -1.08 -16.69 16.31
CA ALA A 54 0.30 -16.23 16.40
C ALA A 54 0.79 -16.21 17.86
N SER A 55 -0.06 -15.79 18.80
CA SER A 55 0.26 -15.82 20.24
C SER A 55 0.47 -17.26 20.75
N GLN A 56 -0.42 -18.19 20.37
CA GLN A 56 -0.26 -19.60 20.75
C GLN A 56 1.04 -20.21 20.23
N GLU A 57 1.41 -19.95 18.96
CA GLU A 57 2.67 -20.44 18.39
C GLU A 57 3.90 -19.77 19.01
N LEU A 58 3.78 -18.54 19.50
CA LEU A 58 4.88 -17.82 20.15
C LEU A 58 5.24 -18.41 21.52
N TRP A 59 4.25 -18.88 22.27
CA TRP A 59 4.40 -19.38 23.65
C TRP A 59 4.43 -20.91 23.75
N ARG A 60 4.48 -21.61 22.62
CA ARG A 60 4.65 -23.05 22.54
C ARG A 60 6.13 -23.44 22.64
#